data_AF-A0A542B8C0-F1
#
_entry.id   AF-A0A542B8C0-F1
#
_cell.length_a   1.000
_cell.length_b   1.000
_cell.length_c   1.000
_cell.angle_alpha   90.00
_cell.angle_beta   90.00
_cell.angle_gamma   90.00
#
_symmetry.space_group_name_H-M   'P 1'
#
loop_
_entity.id
_entity.type
_entity.pdbx_description
1 polymer ?
#
loop_
_entity_poly.entity_id
_entity_poly.type
_entity_poly.pdbx_seq_one_letter_code
_entity_poly.pdbx_strand_id
1 'polypeptide(L)' 'MHLEHPRLPAPRRRNRTEKPAGSDLQARHDRAAALARGFEAAGDKVAAERFYQQADHFRRLLNGKTSQPGTAVI' A
#
# COMPACT_ATOMS: atom_id res chain seq x y z
N MET A 1 -35.43 5.49 -37.70
CA MET A 1 -34.05 4.99 -37.52
C MET A 1 -33.34 5.88 -36.50
N HIS A 2 -33.43 5.59 -35.21
CA HIS A 2 -32.64 6.28 -34.18
C HIS A 2 -31.47 5.38 -33.78
N LEU A 3 -30.26 5.81 -34.09
CA LEU A 3 -29.01 5.21 -33.60
C LEU A 3 -28.77 5.75 -32.18
N GLU A 4 -29.17 4.98 -31.18
CA GLU A 4 -28.74 5.22 -29.79
C GLU A 4 -27.32 4.67 -29.62
N HIS A 5 -26.36 5.59 -29.48
CA HIS A 5 -24.99 5.26 -29.14
C HIS A 5 -24.97 4.64 -27.72
N PRO A 6 -24.47 3.40 -27.53
CA PRO A 6 -24.33 2.85 -26.20
C PRO A 6 -23.27 3.67 -25.45
N ARG A 7 -23.73 4.52 -24.53
CA ARG A 7 -22.86 5.17 -23.54
C ARG A 7 -22.21 4.07 -22.73
N LEU A 8 -20.94 3.80 -23.03
CA LEU A 8 -20.06 2.96 -22.22
C LEU A 8 -20.20 3.40 -20.75
N PRO A 9 -20.52 2.49 -19.82
CA PRO A 9 -20.54 2.86 -18.41
C PRO A 9 -19.13 3.31 -18.03
N ALA A 10 -19.04 4.56 -17.56
CA ALA A 10 -17.82 5.16 -17.03
C ALA A 10 -17.10 4.15 -16.11
N PRO A 11 -15.76 4.08 -16.14
CA PRO A 11 -15.02 3.13 -15.33
C PRO A 11 -15.42 3.36 -13.88
N ARG A 12 -16.16 2.39 -13.33
CA ARG A 12 -16.50 2.29 -11.91
C ARG A 12 -15.20 2.53 -11.17
N ARG A 13 -15.06 3.72 -10.58
CA ARG A 13 -14.06 3.99 -9.55
C ARG A 13 -14.20 2.83 -8.59
N ARG A 14 -13.18 1.95 -8.57
CA ARG A 14 -13.07 0.86 -7.62
C ARG A 14 -13.55 1.42 -6.29
N ASN A 15 -14.62 0.83 -5.77
CA ASN A 15 -15.03 1.02 -4.39
C ASN A 15 -13.76 0.80 -3.57
N ARG A 16 -13.14 1.93 -3.20
CA ARG A 16 -12.09 1.97 -2.21
C ARG A 16 -12.87 1.71 -0.95
N THR A 17 -13.14 0.44 -0.67
CA THR A 17 -13.38 0.00 0.68
C THR A 17 -12.19 0.56 1.41
N GLU A 18 -12.42 1.62 2.18
CA GLU A 18 -11.43 2.29 2.99
C GLU A 18 -11.09 1.29 4.09
N LYS A 19 -10.34 0.25 3.71
CA LYS A 19 -9.64 -0.58 4.67
C LYS A 19 -8.87 0.41 5.52
N PRO A 20 -8.99 0.32 6.85
CA PRO A 20 -8.35 1.27 7.75
C PRO A 20 -6.92 1.41 7.28
N ALA A 21 -6.45 2.66 7.11
CA ALA A 21 -5.21 2.93 6.38
C ALA A 21 -3.97 2.28 7.01
N GLY A 22 -4.10 1.64 8.19
CA GLY A 22 -3.11 0.72 8.76
C GLY A 22 -3.14 -0.70 8.17
N SER A 23 -4.30 -1.23 7.78
CA SER A 23 -4.43 -2.56 7.15
C SER A 23 -3.86 -2.58 5.72
N ASP A 24 -4.01 -1.49 4.96
CA ASP A 24 -3.34 -1.32 3.66
C ASP A 24 -1.82 -1.14 3.81
N LEU A 25 -1.37 -0.42 4.85
CA LEU A 25 0.07 -0.23 5.09
C LEU A 25 0.77 -1.49 5.61
N GLN A 26 0.10 -2.27 6.46
CA GLN A 26 0.58 -3.57 6.92
C GLN A 26 0.73 -4.54 5.75
N ALA A 27 -0.25 -4.58 4.83
CA ALA A 27 -0.15 -5.40 3.63
C ALA A 27 1.00 -4.98 2.70
N ARG A 28 1.27 -3.66 2.60
CA ARG A 28 2.41 -3.15 1.81
C ARG A 28 3.75 -3.46 2.47
N HIS A 29 3.84 -3.35 3.79
CA HIS A 29 5.01 -3.77 4.57
C HIS A 29 5.31 -5.26 4.33
N ASP A 30 4.31 -6.12 4.54
CA ASP A 30 4.46 -7.57 4.38
C ASP A 30 4.90 -7.95 2.96
N ARG A 31 4.26 -7.36 1.95
CA ARG A 31 4.65 -7.56 0.55
C ARG A 31 6.08 -7.11 0.27
N ALA A 32 6.50 -5.95 0.76
CA ALA A 32 7.86 -5.46 0.56
C ALA A 32 8.89 -6.38 1.23
N ALA A 33 8.61 -6.87 2.44
CA ALA A 33 9.46 -7.83 3.13
C ALA A 33 9.55 -9.18 2.40
N ALA A 34 8.43 -9.68 1.86
CA ALA A 34 8.40 -10.90 1.07
C ALA A 34 9.22 -10.78 -0.22
N LEU A 35 9.12 -9.65 -0.92
CA LEU A 35 9.92 -9.36 -2.11
C LEU A 35 11.41 -9.27 -1.78
N ALA A 36 11.78 -8.57 -0.70
CA ALA A 36 13.16 -8.45 -0.26
C ALA A 36 13.80 -9.82 -0.04
N ARG A 37 13.11 -10.72 0.68
CA ARG A 37 13.56 -12.10 0.92
C ARG A 37 13.68 -12.91 -0.37
N GLY A 38 12.75 -12.71 -1.32
CA GLY A 38 12.81 -13.35 -2.63
C GLY A 38 14.05 -12.95 -3.42
N PHE A 39 14.38 -11.65 -3.44
CA PHE A 39 15.60 -11.15 -4.10
C PHE A 39 16.88 -11.57 -3.35
N GLU A 40 16.86 -11.61 -2.03
CA GLU A 40 17.98 -12.10 -1.21
C GLU A 40 18.27 -13.57 -1.51
N ALA A 41 17.24 -14.42 -1.57
CA ALA A 41 17.36 -15.83 -1.95
C ALA A 41 17.83 -16.02 -3.40
N ALA A 42 17.49 -15.10 -4.30
CA ALA A 42 17.99 -15.07 -5.68
C ALA A 42 19.43 -14.52 -5.81
N GLY A 43 20.02 -14.02 -4.71
CA GLY A 43 21.36 -13.43 -4.69
C GLY A 43 21.42 -11.96 -5.14
N ASP A 44 20.29 -11.33 -5.47
CA ASP A 44 20.21 -9.91 -5.83
C ASP A 44 20.11 -9.04 -4.57
N LYS A 45 21.28 -8.74 -4.01
CA LYS A 45 21.42 -7.94 -2.78
C LYS A 45 20.94 -6.50 -2.96
N VAL A 46 21.07 -5.92 -4.16
CA VAL A 46 20.70 -4.52 -4.40
C VAL A 46 19.18 -4.39 -4.45
N ALA A 47 18.50 -5.30 -5.14
CA ALA A 47 17.05 -5.34 -5.13
C ALA A 47 16.52 -5.65 -3.71
N ALA A 48 17.12 -6.63 -3.03
CA ALA A 48 16.75 -6.97 -1.65
C ALA A 48 16.83 -5.76 -0.71
N GLU A 49 17.95 -5.03 -0.72
CA GLU A 49 18.15 -3.85 0.13
C GLU A 49 17.10 -2.76 -0.13
N ARG A 50 16.79 -2.48 -1.41
CA ARG A 50 15.75 -1.50 -1.78
C ARG A 50 14.39 -1.88 -1.21
N PHE A 51 14.02 -3.16 -1.30
CA PHE A 51 12.75 -3.63 -0.75
C PHE A 51 12.74 -3.65 0.78
N TYR A 52 13.87 -3.92 1.44
CA TYR A 52 13.98 -3.79 2.89
C TYR A 52 13.85 -2.33 3.35
N GLN A 53 14.45 -1.37 2.65
CA GLN A 53 14.26 0.06 2.93
C GLN A 53 12.79 0.46 2.76
N GLN A 54 12.12 -0.07 1.75
CA GLN A 54 10.69 0.17 1.54
C GLN A 54 9.82 -0.44 2.65
N ALA A 55 10.15 -1.65 3.11
CA ALA A 55 9.48 -2.28 4.25
C ALA A 55 9.69 -1.45 5.53
N ASP A 56 10.92 -0.99 5.82
CA ASP A 56 11.19 -0.12 6.98
C ASP A 56 10.41 1.19 6.90
N HIS A 57 10.30 1.79 5.71
CA HIS A 57 9.48 2.99 5.52
C HIS A 57 8.02 2.75 5.89
N PHE A 58 7.41 1.64 5.44
CA PHE A 58 6.04 1.30 5.82
C PHE A 58 5.91 1.01 7.31
N ARG A 59 6.91 0.38 7.93
CA ARG A 59 6.96 0.16 9.38
C ARG A 59 6.94 1.48 10.16
N ARG A 60 7.73 2.47 9.73
CA ARG A 60 7.74 3.81 10.36
C ARG A 60 6.40 4.51 10.23
N LEU A 61 5.75 4.41 9.07
CA LEU A 61 4.42 4.99 8.84
C LEU A 61 3.33 4.30 9.67
N LEU A 62 3.41 2.98 9.85
CA LEU A 62 2.52 2.23 10.75
C LEU A 62 2.68 2.72 12.19
N ASN A 63 3.93 2.81 12.66
CA ASN A 63 4.24 3.26 14.02
C ASN A 63 3.86 4.73 14.23
N GLY A 64 4.02 5.59 13.22
CA GLY A 64 3.59 6.99 13.24
C GLY A 64 2.07 7.16 13.24
N LYS A 65 1.32 6.24 12.61
CA LYS A 65 -0.14 6.21 12.67
C LYS A 65 -0.66 5.72 14.03
N THR A 66 0.01 4.75 14.65
CA THR A 66 -0.29 4.35 16.04
C THR A 66 0.17 5.36 17.07
N SER A 67 1.12 6.22 16.68
CA SER A 67 1.65 7.36 17.45
C SER A 67 1.13 8.69 16.91
N GLN A 68 -0.15 8.78 16.54
CA GLN A 68 -0.87 10.05 16.65
C GLN A 68 -1.35 10.15 18.11
N PRO A 69 -0.62 10.86 19.00
CA PRO A 69 -1.23 11.29 20.25
C PRO A 69 -2.44 12.13 19.88
N GLY A 70 -3.59 11.73 20.43
CA GLY A 70 -4.82 12.51 20.29
C GLY A 70 -4.54 13.96 20.62
N THR A 71 -5.01 14.83 19.74
CA THR A 71 -5.61 16.12 20.05
C THR A 71 -5.63 16.45 21.55
N ALA A 72 -4.53 17.00 22.08
CA ALA A 72 -4.57 17.74 23.33
C ALA A 72 -5.13 19.13 22.99
N VAL A 73 -6.45 19.22 22.91
CA VAL A 73 -7.18 20.48 23.06
C VAL A 73 -7.44 20.61 24.56
N ILE A 74 -6.74 21.53 25.20
CA ILE A 74 -7.10 22.11 26.50
C ILE A 74 -7.26 23.60 26.26
#